data_AF-A0A840V4E8-F1
#
_entry.id   AF-A0A840V4E8-F1
#
_cell.length_a   1.000
_cell.length_b   1.000
_cell.length_c   1.000
_cell.angle_alpha   90.00
_cell.angle_beta   90.00
_cell.angle_gamma   90.00
#
_symmetry.space_group_name_H-M   'P 1'
#
loop_
_entity.id
_entity.type
_entity.pdbx_description
1 polymer ?
#
loop_
_entity_poly.entity_id
_entity_poly.type
_entity_poly.pdbx_seq_one_letter_code
_entity_poly.pdbx_strand_id
1 'polypeptide(L)'
;MSSCATLFVHIDDNELGYLIILLDEIFGRSNRISIVTFKQSSASGPKAINPGLVTTNNYVLYYAKDKKEWSPNRVFVPTSRDARYTKFIDNFNEDFAKWRLIGLREAFLREIKLETWDEAKRKFADKLEEKLAGFVVTNAHCVVRTARVAPKDVNEGAREALSASNVDRSQVFCSIRENKDNYYFLGGEQLVFYKAKTKVIDSVICTASPLTNLWDDLLSNNLHNEGGVAFPNGKKPESLIKLCIELSTESGDLVLDSFAGSGTTGAVAHKMGRRWIMVELGEHCHTHIIPRLKKVIDGEDQGGISKAVGWQGGGGFRYYRLAPSLLETDRWGNWVINQTYNAAMLAEALCKLEGFRYAPSDSVYWQHGCSTEQDFIYVTTASLTHEQLQELSDEVGEGRSLLVLCTAFRGRGDYAHLTVKKIPRQVLSRCEWGHDDYSLKVENLPQKPAEPGQLSLFGMEGKS
;
A
#
# COMPACT_ATOMS: atom_id res chain seq x y z
N MET A 1 2.62 -6.26 -12.42
CA MET A 1 3.20 -5.81 -11.13
C MET A 1 4.71 -5.91 -11.22
N SER A 2 5.45 -5.01 -10.56
CA SER A 2 6.91 -5.11 -10.40
C SER A 2 7.29 -6.42 -9.67
N SER A 3 8.53 -6.92 -9.83
CA SER A 3 9.02 -8.10 -9.12
C SER A 3 9.03 -7.93 -7.59
N CYS A 4 9.32 -6.71 -7.11
CA CYS A 4 9.29 -6.35 -5.69
C CYS A 4 7.88 -6.05 -5.14
N ALA A 5 6.84 -6.14 -5.97
CA ALA A 5 5.49 -5.72 -5.58
C ALA A 5 4.90 -6.60 -4.47
N THR A 6 3.98 -6.01 -3.71
CA THR A 6 3.26 -6.65 -2.62
C THR A 6 1.76 -6.63 -2.91
N LEU A 7 1.06 -7.68 -2.50
CA LEU A 7 -0.40 -7.77 -2.48
C LEU A 7 -0.89 -7.97 -1.05
N PHE A 8 -1.83 -7.12 -0.64
CA PHE A 8 -2.62 -7.29 0.58
C PHE A 8 -4.08 -7.55 0.22
N VAL A 9 -4.69 -8.57 0.83
CA VAL A 9 -6.13 -8.84 0.68
C VAL A 9 -6.76 -9.02 2.04
N HIS A 10 -7.72 -8.16 2.39
CA HIS A 10 -8.50 -8.29 3.61
C HIS A 10 -9.70 -9.22 3.35
N ILE A 11 -9.89 -10.24 4.19
CA ILE A 11 -10.96 -11.23 4.06
C ILE A 11 -11.42 -11.72 5.45
N ASP A 12 -12.67 -12.19 5.55
CA ASP A 12 -13.18 -12.87 6.73
C ASP A 12 -12.75 -14.36 6.75
N ASP A 13 -13.21 -15.13 7.73
CA ASP A 13 -12.94 -16.58 7.83
C ASP A 13 -13.71 -17.43 6.81
N ASN A 14 -14.85 -16.96 6.30
CA ASN A 14 -15.72 -17.73 5.40
C ASN A 14 -15.00 -18.09 4.09
N GLU A 15 -14.30 -17.13 3.49
CA GLU A 15 -13.66 -17.29 2.17
C GLU A 15 -12.13 -17.40 2.24
N LEU A 16 -11.54 -17.31 3.44
CA LEU A 16 -10.09 -17.31 3.64
C LEU A 16 -9.40 -18.52 2.99
N GLY A 17 -9.93 -19.72 3.22
CA GLY A 17 -9.31 -20.96 2.74
C GLY A 17 -9.26 -21.04 1.22
N TYR A 18 -10.38 -20.71 0.56
CA TYR A 18 -10.48 -20.73 -0.91
C TYR A 18 -9.57 -19.67 -1.54
N LEU A 19 -9.55 -18.47 -0.98
CA LEU A 19 -8.70 -17.40 -1.48
C LEU A 19 -7.21 -17.71 -1.30
N ILE A 20 -6.81 -18.38 -0.22
CA ILE A 20 -5.43 -18.83 -0.03
C ILE A 20 -5.01 -19.78 -1.15
N ILE A 21 -5.86 -20.76 -1.50
CA ILE A 21 -5.55 -21.73 -2.56
C ILE A 21 -5.38 -21.01 -3.89
N LEU A 22 -6.30 -20.10 -4.23
CA LEU A 22 -6.25 -19.32 -5.46
C LEU A 22 -4.98 -18.45 -5.54
N LEU A 23 -4.64 -17.74 -4.46
CA LEU A 23 -3.44 -16.90 -4.45
C LEU A 23 -2.15 -17.71 -4.44
N ASP A 24 -2.12 -18.87 -3.79
CA ASP A 24 -0.98 -19.80 -3.84
C ASP A 24 -0.74 -20.34 -5.26
N GLU A 25 -1.80 -20.55 -6.04
CA GLU A 25 -1.69 -20.95 -7.46
C GLU A 25 -1.12 -19.81 -8.33
N ILE A 26 -1.62 -18.57 -8.14
CA ILE A 26 -1.23 -17.41 -8.96
C ILE A 26 0.19 -16.90 -8.61
N PHE A 27 0.52 -16.82 -7.32
CA PHE A 27 1.78 -16.24 -6.84
C PHE A 27 2.80 -17.28 -6.45
N GLY A 28 2.40 -18.53 -6.22
CA GLY A 28 3.25 -19.57 -5.64
C GLY A 28 3.27 -19.48 -4.11
N ARG A 29 3.04 -20.62 -3.45
CA ARG A 29 3.00 -20.71 -1.97
C ARG A 29 4.26 -20.20 -1.27
N SER A 30 5.43 -20.29 -1.90
CA SER A 30 6.70 -19.77 -1.36
C SER A 30 6.71 -18.23 -1.25
N ASN A 31 5.88 -17.55 -2.04
CA ASN A 31 5.74 -16.10 -2.08
C ASN A 31 4.68 -15.57 -1.09
N ARG A 32 3.95 -16.45 -0.39
CA ARG A 32 3.14 -16.05 0.76
C ARG A 32 4.06 -15.58 1.89
N ILE A 33 3.85 -14.36 2.35
CA ILE A 33 4.61 -13.74 3.43
C ILE A 33 4.00 -14.09 4.78
N SER A 34 2.70 -13.83 4.92
CA SER A 34 1.98 -14.09 6.18
C SER A 34 0.47 -14.16 5.94
N ILE A 35 -0.21 -14.83 6.88
CA ILE A 35 -1.64 -14.63 7.14
C ILE A 35 -1.67 -13.82 8.43
N VAL A 36 -2.14 -12.58 8.32
CA VAL A 36 -2.21 -11.67 9.46
C VAL A 36 -3.60 -11.77 10.07
N THR A 37 -3.68 -11.89 11.39
CA THR A 37 -4.93 -11.81 12.14
C THR A 37 -5.14 -10.38 12.60
N PHE A 38 -6.24 -9.77 12.18
CA PHE A 38 -6.61 -8.39 12.49
C PHE A 38 -7.85 -8.37 13.37
N LYS A 39 -7.75 -7.79 14.57
CA LYS A 39 -8.88 -7.63 15.49
C LYS A 39 -9.76 -6.46 15.05
N GLN A 40 -10.89 -6.77 14.44
CA GLN A 40 -11.81 -5.77 13.91
C GLN A 40 -12.72 -5.18 15.00
N SER A 41 -13.10 -5.98 16.00
CA SER A 41 -14.08 -5.58 17.01
C SER A 41 -13.78 -6.14 18.40
N SER A 42 -14.43 -5.57 19.41
CA SER A 42 -14.45 -6.13 20.77
C SER A 42 -15.57 -7.15 20.93
N ALA A 43 -15.38 -8.13 21.82
CA ALA A 43 -16.42 -9.08 22.22
C ALA A 43 -17.41 -8.39 23.17
N SER A 44 -18.25 -7.50 22.63
CA SER A 44 -19.20 -6.68 23.39
C SER A 44 -20.56 -6.59 22.70
N GLY A 45 -21.60 -6.27 23.48
CA GLY A 45 -22.97 -6.13 22.98
C GLY A 45 -23.66 -7.48 22.73
N PRO A 46 -24.72 -7.51 21.89
CA PRO A 46 -25.53 -8.72 21.67
C PRO A 46 -24.71 -9.94 21.20
N LYS A 47 -23.60 -9.71 20.48
CA LYS A 47 -22.70 -10.76 20.00
C LYS A 47 -22.01 -11.54 21.13
N ALA A 48 -21.85 -10.95 22.31
CA ALA A 48 -21.21 -11.58 23.46
C ALA A 48 -22.19 -12.39 24.34
N ILE A 49 -23.49 -12.35 24.04
CA ILE A 49 -24.54 -13.03 24.81
C ILE A 49 -24.73 -14.48 24.32
N ASN A 50 -24.48 -14.73 23.03
CA ASN A 50 -24.69 -16.05 22.44
C ASN A 50 -23.65 -17.06 22.94
N PRO A 51 -24.04 -18.30 23.27
CA PRO A 51 -23.10 -19.37 23.59
C PRO A 51 -22.13 -19.64 22.43
N GLY A 52 -20.85 -19.85 22.73
CA GLY A 52 -19.81 -20.18 21.75
C GLY A 52 -18.68 -19.16 21.68
N LEU A 53 -17.81 -19.31 20.68
CA LEU A 53 -16.71 -18.38 20.42
C LEU A 53 -17.23 -17.15 19.68
N VAL A 54 -16.91 -15.96 20.19
CA VAL A 54 -17.25 -14.70 19.53
C VAL A 54 -16.14 -14.33 18.54
N THR A 55 -16.44 -14.46 17.25
CA THR A 55 -15.52 -14.01 16.19
C THR A 55 -15.38 -12.50 16.23
N THR A 56 -14.14 -12.04 16.45
CA THR A 56 -13.78 -10.62 16.57
C THR A 56 -12.70 -10.19 15.58
N ASN A 57 -12.23 -11.14 14.77
CA ASN A 57 -11.06 -10.98 13.92
C ASN A 57 -11.42 -11.27 12.46
N ASN A 58 -10.72 -10.57 11.56
CA ASN A 58 -10.59 -10.90 10.15
C ASN A 58 -9.12 -11.16 9.83
N TYR A 59 -8.84 -11.42 8.56
CA TYR A 59 -7.51 -11.74 8.08
C TYR A 59 -7.04 -10.77 7.01
N VAL A 60 -5.73 -10.54 6.97
CA VAL A 60 -5.06 -9.92 5.84
C VAL A 60 -4.06 -10.91 5.27
N LEU A 61 -4.31 -11.34 4.03
CA LEU A 61 -3.37 -12.12 3.25
C LEU A 61 -2.28 -11.20 2.72
N TYR A 62 -1.02 -11.56 2.97
CA TYR A 62 0.16 -10.80 2.58
C TYR A 62 1.03 -11.65 1.65
N TYR A 63 1.13 -11.25 0.39
CA TYR A 63 1.94 -11.90 -0.63
C TYR A 63 2.95 -10.93 -1.23
N ALA A 64 4.12 -11.45 -1.59
CA ALA A 64 5.06 -10.78 -2.50
C ALA A 64 4.86 -11.31 -3.92
N LYS A 65 5.21 -10.51 -4.94
CA LYS A 65 5.23 -11.00 -6.33
C LYS A 65 6.38 -11.98 -6.54
N ASP A 66 7.58 -11.62 -6.09
CA ASP A 66 8.73 -12.50 -6.00
C ASP A 66 9.47 -12.25 -4.68
N LYS A 67 9.44 -13.22 -3.77
CA LYS A 67 10.05 -13.12 -2.45
C LYS A 67 11.56 -12.95 -2.49
N LYS A 68 12.23 -13.32 -3.58
CA LYS A 68 13.69 -13.16 -3.72
C LYS A 68 14.09 -11.70 -3.95
N GLU A 69 13.25 -10.96 -4.66
CA GLU A 69 13.44 -9.55 -5.01
C GLU A 69 12.64 -8.61 -4.08
N TRP A 70 11.98 -9.18 -3.07
CA TRP A 70 11.10 -8.46 -2.17
C TRP A 70 11.87 -7.85 -1.00
N SER A 71 11.71 -6.55 -0.80
CA SER A 71 12.38 -5.77 0.24
C SER A 71 11.35 -5.02 1.08
N PRO A 72 10.84 -5.60 2.18
CA PRO A 72 9.87 -4.93 3.04
C PRO A 72 10.54 -3.97 4.03
N ASN A 73 9.74 -3.03 4.51
CA ASN A 73 10.12 -2.13 5.58
C ASN A 73 9.98 -2.78 6.96
N ARG A 74 10.88 -2.40 7.86
CA ARG A 74 10.78 -2.78 9.29
C ARG A 74 9.87 -1.79 10.00
N VAL A 75 8.63 -2.20 10.21
CA VAL A 75 7.64 -1.40 10.93
C VAL A 75 7.63 -1.76 12.42
N PHE A 76 7.50 -0.74 13.26
CA PHE A 76 7.36 -0.85 14.71
C PHE A 76 6.02 -0.27 15.13
N VAL A 77 5.39 -0.88 16.13
CA VAL A 77 4.12 -0.40 16.71
C VAL A 77 4.32 0.00 18.17
N PRO A 78 3.61 1.02 18.66
CA PRO A 78 3.64 1.38 20.07
C PRO A 78 3.15 0.23 20.95
N THR A 79 3.82 -0.01 22.07
CA THR A 79 3.41 -1.03 23.05
C THR A 79 3.45 -0.49 24.47
N SER A 80 2.79 -1.20 25.38
CA SER A 80 2.96 -0.96 26.82
C SER A 80 4.41 -1.18 27.24
N ARG A 81 4.75 -0.58 28.39
CA ARG A 81 6.07 -0.71 28.99
C ARG A 81 6.38 -2.17 29.29
N ASP A 82 7.60 -2.60 29.00
CA ASP A 82 8.05 -3.94 29.39
C ASP A 82 8.32 -4.00 30.90
N ALA A 83 7.43 -4.67 31.62
CA ALA A 83 7.48 -4.80 33.08
C ALA A 83 8.76 -5.48 33.60
N ARG A 84 9.51 -6.21 32.76
CA ARG A 84 10.77 -6.87 33.13
C ARG A 84 11.91 -5.89 33.40
N TYR A 85 11.78 -4.65 32.93
CA TYR A 85 12.74 -3.59 33.23
C TYR A 85 12.40 -2.98 34.59
N THR A 86 13.19 -3.37 35.59
CA THR A 86 12.95 -3.08 37.00
C THR A 86 14.09 -2.34 37.67
N LYS A 87 15.21 -2.10 36.96
CA LYS A 87 16.40 -1.44 37.50
C LYS A 87 16.68 -0.10 36.80
N PHE A 88 17.33 0.81 37.51
CA PHE A 88 17.73 2.13 37.03
C PHE A 88 19.17 2.43 37.46
N ILE A 89 19.98 2.99 36.56
CA ILE A 89 21.35 3.44 36.85
C ILE A 89 21.30 4.90 37.31
N ASP A 90 21.53 5.13 38.60
CA ASP A 90 21.35 6.43 39.26
C ASP A 90 22.46 7.45 38.93
N ASN A 91 23.67 6.96 38.63
CA ASN A 91 24.86 7.74 38.30
C ASN A 91 25.42 7.34 36.92
N PHE A 92 24.56 7.29 35.90
CA PHE A 92 24.92 6.80 34.56
C PHE A 92 26.13 7.52 33.92
N ASN A 93 26.32 8.80 34.24
CA ASN A 93 27.42 9.60 33.71
C ASN A 93 28.78 9.31 34.37
N GLU A 94 28.82 8.51 35.43
CA GLU A 94 30.07 8.05 36.04
C GLU A 94 30.62 6.82 35.28
N ASP A 95 31.86 6.44 35.61
CA ASP A 95 32.47 5.22 35.10
C ASP A 95 31.57 4.00 35.37
N PHE A 96 31.43 3.13 34.37
CA PHE A 96 30.50 2.00 34.45
C PHE A 96 30.83 1.07 35.62
N ALA A 97 32.09 0.92 36.01
CA ALA A 97 32.50 0.13 37.17
C ALA A 97 31.90 0.66 38.48
N LYS A 98 31.54 1.94 38.52
CA LYS A 98 30.96 2.64 39.69
C LYS A 98 29.45 2.81 39.61
N TRP A 99 28.80 2.25 38.60
CA TRP A 99 27.35 2.40 38.44
C TRP A 99 26.57 1.81 39.62
N ARG A 100 25.71 2.65 40.21
CA ARG A 100 24.77 2.31 41.27
C ARG A 100 23.41 1.99 40.66
N LEU A 101 23.04 0.71 40.72
CA LEU A 101 21.74 0.24 40.28
C LEU A 101 20.73 0.31 41.43
N ILE A 102 19.68 1.10 41.25
CA ILE A 102 18.53 1.19 42.17
C ILE A 102 17.28 0.59 41.52
N GLY A 103 16.20 0.45 42.30
CA GLY A 103 14.91 0.03 41.75
C GLY A 103 14.32 1.08 40.82
N LEU A 104 13.69 0.68 39.71
CA LEU A 104 13.03 1.60 38.78
C LEU A 104 11.95 2.43 39.50
N ARG A 105 11.17 1.80 40.38
CA ARG A 105 10.14 2.49 41.17
C ARG A 105 10.75 3.50 42.14
N GLU A 106 11.90 3.18 42.72
CA GLU A 106 12.64 4.09 43.60
C GLU A 106 13.12 5.32 42.84
N ALA A 107 13.72 5.12 41.65
CA ALA A 107 14.15 6.21 40.78
C ALA A 107 12.97 7.12 40.38
N PHE A 108 11.83 6.51 40.01
CA PHE A 108 10.61 7.25 39.67
C PHE A 108 10.04 8.03 40.86
N LEU A 109 10.04 7.46 42.07
CA LEU A 109 9.59 8.13 43.29
C LEU A 109 10.45 9.36 43.62
N ARG A 110 11.77 9.27 43.45
CA ARG A 110 12.70 10.41 43.60
C ARG A 110 12.39 11.52 42.60
N GLU A 111 12.15 11.18 41.33
CA GLU A 111 11.81 12.15 40.28
C GLU A 111 10.53 12.93 40.59
N ILE A 112 9.47 12.21 41.01
CA ILE A 112 8.18 12.82 41.31
C ILE A 112 8.09 13.39 42.73
N LYS A 113 9.18 13.33 43.51
CA LYS A 113 9.32 13.79 44.90
C LYS A 113 8.26 13.21 45.84
N LEU A 114 8.10 11.88 45.80
CA LEU A 114 7.25 11.12 46.72
C LEU A 114 8.08 10.05 47.44
N GLU A 115 7.69 9.69 48.65
CA GLU A 115 8.44 8.73 49.46
C GLU A 115 7.96 7.29 49.22
N THR A 116 6.65 7.11 49.02
CA THR A 116 6.04 5.78 48.95
C THR A 116 5.23 5.54 47.67
N TRP A 117 5.20 4.28 47.23
CA TRP A 117 4.40 3.87 46.08
C TRP A 117 2.89 4.04 46.32
N ASP A 118 2.42 3.95 47.57
CA ASP A 118 1.02 4.13 47.92
C ASP A 118 0.58 5.60 47.89
N GLU A 119 1.48 6.55 48.16
CA GLU A 119 1.24 7.96 47.86
C GLU A 119 1.11 8.19 46.35
N ALA A 120 1.98 7.59 45.55
CA ALA A 120 1.93 7.71 44.09
C ALA A 120 0.62 7.14 43.52
N LYS A 121 0.16 5.98 44.02
CA LYS A 121 -1.15 5.41 43.68
C LYS A 121 -2.31 6.33 44.06
N ARG A 122 -2.30 6.91 45.27
CA ARG A 122 -3.35 7.85 45.71
C ARG A 122 -3.37 9.12 44.88
N LYS A 123 -2.20 9.65 44.51
CA LYS A 123 -2.05 10.90 43.75
C LYS A 123 -2.41 10.76 42.28
N PHE A 124 -2.01 9.66 41.64
CA PHE A 124 -2.12 9.51 40.18
C PHE A 124 -3.16 8.48 39.73
N ALA A 125 -3.67 7.64 40.64
CA ALA A 125 -4.69 6.63 40.38
C ALA A 125 -4.38 5.81 39.10
N ASP A 126 -5.27 5.86 38.11
CA ASP A 126 -5.20 5.19 36.81
C ASP A 126 -4.05 5.70 35.93
N LYS A 127 -3.58 6.93 36.12
CA LYS A 127 -2.49 7.55 35.34
C LYS A 127 -1.08 7.19 35.82
N LEU A 128 -0.96 6.40 36.90
CA LEU A 128 0.34 6.07 37.48
C LEU A 128 1.24 5.32 36.49
N GLU A 129 0.69 4.33 35.78
CA GLU A 129 1.47 3.54 34.82
C GLU A 129 1.86 4.37 33.58
N GLU A 130 0.99 5.28 33.12
CA GLU A 130 1.30 6.22 32.04
C GLU A 130 2.48 7.12 32.43
N LYS A 131 2.49 7.66 33.65
CA LYS A 131 3.60 8.48 34.17
C LYS A 131 4.89 7.68 34.31
N LEU A 132 4.81 6.45 34.82
CA LEU A 132 5.97 5.57 34.91
C LEU A 132 6.52 5.24 33.51
N ALA A 133 5.66 4.98 32.54
CA ALA A 133 6.05 4.72 31.16
C ALA A 133 6.73 5.96 30.54
N GLY A 134 6.19 7.16 30.77
CA GLY A 134 6.81 8.42 30.33
C GLY A 134 8.20 8.64 30.94
N PHE A 135 8.36 8.37 32.24
CA PHE A 135 9.66 8.41 32.92
C PHE A 135 10.65 7.41 32.29
N VAL A 136 10.20 6.20 32.01
CA VAL A 136 11.03 5.14 31.42
C VAL A 136 11.48 5.50 30.01
N VAL A 137 10.59 6.05 29.17
CA VAL A 137 10.94 6.49 27.82
C VAL A 137 11.94 7.65 27.85
N THR A 138 11.71 8.64 28.73
CA THR A 138 12.60 9.80 28.88
C THR A 138 14.00 9.38 29.35
N ASN A 139 14.06 8.41 30.25
CA ASN A 139 15.30 7.92 30.85
C ASN A 139 15.73 6.55 30.31
N ALA A 140 15.37 6.21 29.07
CA ALA A 140 15.55 4.86 28.53
C ALA A 140 17.02 4.39 28.49
N HIS A 141 17.97 5.32 28.52
CA HIS A 141 19.40 5.05 28.60
C HIS A 141 19.89 4.67 30.01
N CYS A 142 19.11 4.96 31.07
CA CYS A 142 19.40 4.56 32.46
C CYS A 142 18.57 3.36 32.92
N VAL A 143 17.45 3.06 32.24
CA VAL A 143 16.57 1.96 32.60
C VAL A 143 17.10 0.65 32.02
N VAL A 144 17.30 -0.36 32.88
CA VAL A 144 17.86 -1.65 32.48
C VAL A 144 17.09 -2.83 33.07
N ARG A 145 17.23 -3.98 32.44
CA ARG A 145 16.94 -5.29 33.03
C ARG A 145 18.22 -6.12 33.04
N THR A 146 18.32 -7.07 33.95
CA THR A 146 19.34 -8.12 33.84
C THR A 146 18.81 -9.27 32.99
N ALA A 147 19.71 -9.92 32.24
CA ALA A 147 19.38 -11.03 31.37
C ALA A 147 20.50 -12.06 31.42
N ARG A 148 20.15 -13.34 31.54
CA ARG A 148 21.12 -14.41 31.32
C ARG A 148 21.47 -14.49 29.83
N VAL A 149 22.76 -14.65 29.55
CA VAL A 149 23.29 -14.78 28.19
C VAL A 149 24.23 -15.96 28.16
N ALA A 150 24.09 -16.86 27.19
CA ALA A 150 25.01 -17.97 27.06
C ALA A 150 26.32 -17.47 26.42
N PRO A 151 27.50 -17.97 26.85
CA PRO A 151 28.79 -17.55 26.29
C PRO A 151 28.89 -17.72 24.76
N LYS A 152 28.16 -18.70 24.19
CA LYS A 152 28.09 -18.94 22.74
C LYS A 152 27.41 -17.80 21.96
N ASP A 153 26.54 -17.04 22.60
CA ASP A 153 25.72 -15.98 21.97
C ASP A 153 26.43 -14.62 21.95
N VAL A 154 27.66 -14.56 22.48
CA VAL A 154 28.48 -13.34 22.58
C VAL A 154 29.86 -13.52 21.96
N ASN A 155 30.45 -12.41 21.50
CA ASN A 155 31.80 -12.38 20.94
C ASN A 155 32.86 -12.55 22.05
N GLU A 156 34.12 -12.77 21.64
CA GLU A 156 35.23 -13.08 22.56
C GLU A 156 35.41 -12.04 23.66
N GLY A 157 35.51 -10.74 23.32
CA GLY A 157 35.64 -9.67 24.33
C GLY A 157 34.44 -9.58 25.28
N ALA A 158 33.24 -9.99 24.87
CA ALA A 158 32.09 -10.05 25.76
C ALA A 158 32.06 -11.31 26.63
N ARG A 159 32.66 -12.42 26.19
CA ARG A 159 32.88 -13.61 27.03
C ARG A 159 33.84 -13.30 28.17
N GLU A 160 34.90 -12.55 27.91
CA GLU A 160 35.86 -12.11 28.92
C GLU A 160 35.18 -11.22 29.96
N ALA A 161 34.46 -10.18 29.53
CA ALA A 161 33.71 -9.30 30.43
C ALA A 161 32.63 -10.06 31.22
N LEU A 162 31.91 -11.00 30.60
CA LEU A 162 30.94 -11.86 31.27
C LEU A 162 31.59 -12.78 32.32
N SER A 163 32.76 -13.34 32.00
CA SER A 163 33.53 -14.18 32.93
C SER A 163 34.01 -13.35 34.13
N ALA A 164 34.60 -12.18 33.88
CA ALA A 164 35.04 -11.27 34.93
C ALA A 164 33.88 -10.85 35.85
N SER A 165 32.70 -10.57 35.28
CA SER A 165 31.48 -10.23 36.02
C SER A 165 30.91 -11.38 36.87
N ASN A 166 31.23 -12.64 36.55
CA ASN A 166 30.89 -13.78 37.41
C ASN A 166 31.83 -13.90 38.61
N VAL A 167 33.10 -13.51 38.43
CA VAL A 167 34.14 -13.56 39.47
C VAL A 167 33.95 -12.39 40.45
N ASP A 168 33.85 -11.17 39.93
CA ASP A 168 33.56 -9.98 40.70
C ASP A 168 32.14 -9.48 40.41
N ARG A 169 31.28 -9.63 41.41
CA ARG A 169 29.86 -9.27 41.32
C ARG A 169 29.56 -7.87 41.85
N SER A 170 30.57 -7.13 42.29
CA SER A 170 30.42 -5.83 42.94
C SER A 170 30.37 -4.65 41.95
N GLN A 171 30.88 -4.86 40.73
CA GLN A 171 31.00 -3.82 39.70
C GLN A 171 30.50 -4.29 38.34
N VAL A 172 30.24 -3.33 37.45
CA VAL A 172 29.84 -3.61 36.06
C VAL A 172 31.10 -3.78 35.21
N PHE A 173 31.07 -4.76 34.30
CA PHE A 173 32.10 -4.98 33.30
C PHE A 173 31.57 -4.61 31.92
N CYS A 174 32.40 -3.95 31.11
CA CYS A 174 32.04 -3.50 29.77
C CYS A 174 32.80 -4.28 28.70
N SER A 175 32.11 -4.64 27.62
CA SER A 175 32.72 -5.09 26.38
C SER A 175 32.43 -4.06 25.29
N ILE A 176 33.48 -3.35 24.88
CA ILE A 176 33.42 -2.30 23.87
C ILE A 176 33.26 -2.91 22.48
N ARG A 177 32.39 -2.31 21.66
CA ARG A 177 32.11 -2.80 20.31
C ARG A 177 32.19 -1.66 19.31
N GLU A 178 32.94 -1.86 18.23
CA GLU A 178 33.02 -0.90 17.15
C GLU A 178 31.65 -0.73 16.48
N ASN A 179 31.23 0.53 16.30
CA ASN A 179 30.00 0.93 15.60
C ASN A 179 28.70 0.29 16.12
N LYS A 180 28.68 -0.20 17.37
CA LYS A 180 27.50 -0.82 18.02
C LYS A 180 27.45 -0.45 19.49
N ASP A 181 26.27 -0.59 20.09
CA ASP A 181 26.15 -0.44 21.54
C ASP A 181 27.01 -1.47 22.28
N ASN A 182 27.75 -0.99 23.28
CA ASN A 182 28.58 -1.79 24.18
C ASN A 182 27.73 -2.78 24.98
N TYR A 183 28.34 -3.90 25.37
CA TYR A 183 27.72 -4.80 26.33
C TYR A 183 28.20 -4.49 27.75
N TYR A 184 27.27 -4.57 28.70
CA TYR A 184 27.53 -4.35 30.11
C TYR A 184 27.07 -5.57 30.90
N PHE A 185 27.86 -6.02 31.85
CA PHE A 185 27.61 -7.25 32.62
C PHE A 185 27.74 -6.98 34.11
N LEU A 186 26.81 -7.51 34.91
CA LEU A 186 26.83 -7.43 36.37
C LEU A 186 26.40 -8.77 36.97
N GLY A 187 27.26 -9.37 37.79
CA GLY A 187 26.96 -10.62 38.49
C GLY A 187 26.65 -11.79 37.56
N GLY A 188 27.30 -11.85 36.39
CA GLY A 188 27.09 -12.90 35.40
C GLY A 188 25.87 -12.73 34.49
N GLU A 189 25.18 -11.59 34.57
CA GLU A 189 24.04 -11.25 33.71
C GLU A 189 24.33 -10.00 32.87
N GLN A 190 23.80 -9.93 31.65
CA GLN A 190 23.88 -8.75 30.82
C GLN A 190 22.88 -7.68 31.29
N LEU A 191 23.33 -6.43 31.36
CA LEU A 191 22.47 -5.25 31.46
C LEU A 191 21.93 -4.92 30.06
N VAL A 192 20.63 -5.14 29.87
CA VAL A 192 19.94 -4.79 28.63
C VAL A 192 19.23 -3.47 28.86
N PHE A 193 19.55 -2.48 28.02
CA PHE A 193 19.04 -1.11 28.11
C PHE A 193 17.66 -0.95 27.46
N TYR A 194 16.80 -0.16 28.10
CA TYR A 194 15.46 0.12 27.61
C TYR A 194 15.46 0.94 26.32
N LYS A 195 16.53 1.72 26.06
CA LYS A 195 16.73 2.50 24.82
C LYS A 195 16.55 1.67 23.55
N ALA A 196 16.88 0.38 23.57
CA ALA A 196 16.67 -0.52 22.43
C ALA A 196 15.17 -0.73 22.09
N LYS A 197 14.26 -0.48 23.04
CA LYS A 197 12.81 -0.57 22.90
C LYS A 197 12.13 0.78 22.61
N THR A 198 12.87 1.88 22.57
CA THR A 198 12.28 3.18 22.22
C THR A 198 12.38 3.45 20.73
N LYS A 199 11.30 3.90 20.11
CA LYS A 199 11.24 4.33 18.71
C LYS A 199 10.48 5.64 18.60
N VAL A 200 10.78 6.41 17.56
CA VAL A 200 9.98 7.57 17.16
C VAL A 200 8.90 7.04 16.20
N ILE A 201 7.64 7.14 16.60
CA ILE A 201 6.47 6.75 15.81
C ILE A 201 5.54 7.96 15.78
N ASP A 202 5.14 8.39 14.58
CA ASP A 202 4.27 9.56 14.38
C ASP A 202 4.79 10.82 15.12
N SER A 203 6.12 11.05 15.03
CA SER A 203 6.85 12.14 15.71
C SER A 203 6.89 12.10 17.24
N VAL A 204 6.46 11.00 17.87
CA VAL A 204 6.50 10.81 19.33
C VAL A 204 7.46 9.67 19.67
N ILE A 205 8.36 9.89 20.64
CA ILE A 205 9.17 8.81 21.19
C ILE A 205 8.31 7.96 22.13
N CYS A 206 8.23 6.65 21.86
CA CYS A 206 7.44 5.73 22.65
C CYS A 206 8.14 4.37 22.81
N THR A 207 7.63 3.54 23.72
CA THR A 207 8.00 2.12 23.76
C THR A 207 7.38 1.45 22.55
N ALA A 208 8.16 0.69 21.80
CA ALA A 208 7.70 0.01 20.61
C ALA A 208 8.30 -1.39 20.47
N SER A 209 7.59 -2.25 19.73
CA SER A 209 8.07 -3.55 19.30
C SER A 209 7.97 -3.70 17.79
N PRO A 210 8.75 -4.60 17.18
CA PRO A 210 8.54 -4.98 15.79
C PRO A 210 7.09 -5.42 15.58
N LEU A 211 6.52 -5.03 14.44
CA LEU A 211 5.19 -5.47 14.04
C LEU A 211 5.16 -7.00 13.89
N THR A 212 4.09 -7.62 14.36
CA THR A 212 3.87 -9.07 14.23
C THR A 212 2.73 -9.37 13.24
N ASN A 213 2.39 -10.64 13.06
CA ASN A 213 1.22 -11.04 12.28
C ASN A 213 -0.09 -11.04 13.09
N LEU A 214 -0.09 -10.53 14.33
CA LEU A 214 -1.28 -10.27 15.12
C LEU A 214 -1.42 -8.75 15.30
N TRP A 215 -2.48 -8.18 14.74
CA TRP A 215 -2.78 -6.75 14.79
C TRP A 215 -4.04 -6.54 15.62
N ASP A 216 -3.87 -6.19 16.90
CA ASP A 216 -4.95 -6.07 17.88
C ASP A 216 -5.22 -4.63 18.38
N ASP A 217 -4.43 -3.68 17.89
CA ASP A 217 -4.44 -2.25 18.23
C ASP A 217 -5.17 -1.38 17.19
N LEU A 218 -5.62 -1.96 16.09
CA LEU A 218 -6.27 -1.28 14.96
C LEU A 218 -7.81 -1.27 15.07
N LEU A 219 -8.37 -1.23 16.28
CA LEU A 219 -9.82 -1.30 16.49
C LEU A 219 -10.55 -0.22 15.67
N SER A 220 -11.64 -0.61 15.00
CA SER A 220 -12.46 0.27 14.16
C SER A 220 -13.33 1.26 14.97
N ASN A 221 -12.93 1.59 16.19
CA ASN A 221 -13.64 2.52 17.06
C ASN A 221 -13.67 3.89 16.37
N ASN A 222 -14.86 4.46 16.19
CA ASN A 222 -15.07 5.74 15.51
C ASN A 222 -14.79 5.79 14.00
N LEU A 223 -14.81 4.65 13.30
CA LEU A 223 -14.63 4.59 11.84
C LEU A 223 -15.61 5.47 11.03
N HIS A 224 -16.78 5.76 11.62
CA HIS A 224 -17.77 6.68 11.05
C HIS A 224 -17.27 8.12 10.93
N ASN A 225 -16.27 8.53 11.74
CA ASN A 225 -15.71 9.87 11.74
C ASN A 225 -14.58 10.06 10.70
N GLU A 226 -14.03 9.00 10.12
CA GLU A 226 -12.95 9.12 9.13
C GLU A 226 -13.49 9.58 7.76
N GLY A 227 -12.74 10.38 7.00
CA GLY A 227 -13.05 10.71 5.60
C GLY A 227 -14.34 11.52 5.33
N GLY A 228 -15.19 11.77 6.34
CA GLY A 228 -16.38 12.60 6.22
C GLY A 228 -17.40 12.12 5.18
N VAL A 229 -17.51 10.79 4.97
CA VAL A 229 -18.49 10.16 4.08
C VAL A 229 -19.23 9.04 4.82
N ALA A 230 -20.55 9.01 4.68
CA ALA A 230 -21.40 7.96 5.22
C ALA A 230 -21.27 6.68 4.38
N PHE A 231 -20.52 5.70 4.87
CA PHE A 231 -20.40 4.37 4.27
C PHE A 231 -20.65 3.33 5.37
N PRO A 232 -21.91 2.90 5.56
CA PRO A 232 -22.33 2.24 6.80
C PRO A 232 -21.73 0.85 7.00
N ASN A 233 -21.40 0.13 5.93
CA ASN A 233 -20.87 -1.23 6.00
C ASN A 233 -19.57 -1.36 5.19
N GLY A 234 -18.57 -2.06 5.72
CA GLY A 234 -17.40 -2.49 4.95
C GLY A 234 -16.27 -1.48 4.77
N LYS A 235 -16.43 -0.24 5.25
CA LYS A 235 -15.32 0.73 5.31
C LYS A 235 -14.13 0.15 6.07
N LYS A 236 -12.91 0.47 5.64
CA LYS A 236 -11.67 0.07 6.32
C LYS A 236 -11.04 1.26 7.04
N PRO A 237 -10.48 1.06 8.25
CA PRO A 237 -9.81 2.11 9.00
C PRO A 237 -8.53 2.56 8.29
N GLU A 238 -8.26 3.87 8.30
CA GLU A 238 -7.05 4.42 7.68
C GLU A 238 -5.76 3.86 8.29
N SER A 239 -5.76 3.54 9.59
CA SER A 239 -4.62 2.95 10.31
C SER A 239 -4.22 1.58 9.77
N LEU A 240 -5.19 0.74 9.39
CA LEU A 240 -4.93 -0.55 8.76
C LEU A 240 -4.23 -0.38 7.41
N ILE A 241 -4.73 0.54 6.59
CA ILE A 241 -4.12 0.79 5.28
C ILE A 241 -2.75 1.45 5.42
N LYS A 242 -2.56 2.36 6.38
CA LYS A 242 -1.25 2.95 6.70
C LYS A 242 -0.23 1.86 6.97
N LEU A 243 -0.59 0.87 7.80
CA LEU A 243 0.30 -0.22 8.14
C LEU A 243 0.70 -1.07 6.92
N CYS A 244 -0.26 -1.42 6.06
CA CYS A 244 0.02 -2.11 4.80
C CYS A 244 0.97 -1.31 3.90
N ILE A 245 0.72 -0.01 3.73
CA ILE A 245 1.54 0.88 2.89
C ILE A 245 2.93 1.09 3.48
N GLU A 246 3.04 1.28 4.80
CA GLU A 246 4.33 1.41 5.51
C GLU A 246 5.19 0.17 5.35
N LEU A 247 4.58 -1.03 5.38
CA LEU A 247 5.30 -2.30 5.26
C LEU A 247 5.94 -2.54 3.89
N SER A 248 5.35 -2.01 2.81
CA SER A 248 5.66 -2.47 1.46
C SER A 248 5.97 -1.36 0.45
N THR A 249 5.96 -0.09 0.84
CA THR A 249 6.15 1.03 -0.09
C THR A 249 6.95 2.18 0.51
N GLU A 250 7.64 2.91 -0.36
CA GLU A 250 8.27 4.20 -0.09
C GLU A 250 7.44 5.37 -0.66
N SER A 251 7.85 6.61 -0.34
CA SER A 251 7.25 7.79 -0.96
C SER A 251 7.47 7.78 -2.48
N GLY A 252 6.44 8.15 -3.25
CA GLY A 252 6.47 8.14 -4.72
C GLY A 252 6.06 6.81 -5.38
N ASP A 253 6.04 5.71 -4.62
CA ASP A 253 5.57 4.41 -5.10
C ASP A 253 4.09 4.43 -5.50
N LEU A 254 3.70 3.44 -6.31
CA LEU A 254 2.34 3.31 -6.83
C LEU A 254 1.54 2.30 -6.03
N VAL A 255 0.37 2.71 -5.55
CA VAL A 255 -0.63 1.87 -4.86
C VAL A 255 -1.84 1.67 -5.78
N LEU A 256 -2.30 0.44 -5.93
CA LEU A 256 -3.52 0.11 -6.67
C LEU A 256 -4.56 -0.49 -5.72
N ASP A 257 -5.77 0.05 -5.76
CA ASP A 257 -6.94 -0.55 -5.12
C ASP A 257 -8.02 -0.77 -6.18
N SER A 258 -8.32 -2.04 -6.49
CA SER A 258 -9.32 -2.41 -7.47
C SER A 258 -10.74 -2.53 -6.90
N PHE A 259 -10.92 -2.30 -5.59
CA PHE A 259 -12.19 -2.34 -4.88
C PHE A 259 -12.27 -1.16 -3.90
N ALA A 260 -12.16 0.05 -4.45
CA ALA A 260 -11.85 1.24 -3.67
C ALA A 260 -12.93 1.62 -2.63
N GLY A 261 -14.19 1.27 -2.87
CA GLY A 261 -15.35 1.51 -2.01
C GLY A 261 -15.44 2.97 -1.56
N SER A 262 -15.21 3.19 -0.27
CA SER A 262 -15.20 4.54 0.34
C SER A 262 -13.96 5.40 0.04
N GLY A 263 -13.02 4.92 -0.77
CA GLY A 263 -11.80 5.62 -1.15
C GLY A 263 -10.71 5.69 -0.07
N THR A 264 -10.74 4.81 0.95
CA THR A 264 -9.77 4.83 2.05
C THR A 264 -8.33 4.66 1.54
N THR A 265 -8.10 3.71 0.62
CA THR A 265 -6.74 3.42 0.14
C THR A 265 -6.12 4.60 -0.59
N GLY A 266 -6.88 5.26 -1.47
CA GLY A 266 -6.41 6.47 -2.15
C GLY A 266 -6.16 7.62 -1.18
N ALA A 267 -7.04 7.83 -0.20
CA ALA A 267 -6.85 8.86 0.82
C ALA A 267 -5.56 8.64 1.62
N VAL A 268 -5.33 7.43 2.11
CA VAL A 268 -4.14 7.09 2.90
C VAL A 268 -2.86 7.14 2.07
N ALA A 269 -2.88 6.54 0.87
CA ALA A 269 -1.76 6.60 -0.07
C ALA A 269 -1.38 8.05 -0.40
N HIS A 270 -2.37 8.91 -0.65
CA HIS A 270 -2.15 10.32 -0.94
C HIS A 270 -1.53 11.08 0.23
N LYS A 271 -2.11 10.95 1.44
CA LYS A 271 -1.59 11.57 2.67
C LYS A 271 -0.15 11.14 2.97
N MET A 272 0.20 9.91 2.60
CA MET A 272 1.53 9.34 2.74
C MET A 272 2.47 9.64 1.55
N GLY A 273 2.05 10.43 0.57
CA GLY A 273 2.89 10.81 -0.57
C GLY A 273 3.19 9.67 -1.55
N ARG A 274 2.25 8.73 -1.72
CA ARG A 274 2.29 7.69 -2.76
C ARG A 274 1.41 8.11 -3.94
N ARG A 275 1.77 7.65 -5.14
CA ARG A 275 0.86 7.68 -6.30
C ARG A 275 -0.16 6.58 -6.13
N TRP A 276 -1.37 6.81 -6.63
CA TRP A 276 -2.43 5.81 -6.48
C TRP A 276 -3.33 5.71 -7.69
N ILE A 277 -3.88 4.51 -7.89
CA ILE A 277 -4.96 4.21 -8.82
C ILE A 277 -6.05 3.52 -8.01
N MET A 278 -7.27 4.04 -8.11
CA MET A 278 -8.45 3.43 -7.52
C MET A 278 -9.42 3.07 -8.64
N VAL A 279 -9.96 1.85 -8.57
CA VAL A 279 -11.02 1.36 -9.46
C VAL A 279 -12.22 1.00 -8.60
N GLU A 280 -13.40 1.38 -9.06
CA GLU A 280 -14.66 1.08 -8.39
C GLU A 280 -15.78 0.96 -9.42
N LEU A 281 -16.70 0.04 -9.17
CA LEU A 281 -17.86 -0.22 -10.02
C LEU A 281 -19.07 0.59 -9.52
N GLY A 282 -19.80 1.19 -10.46
CA GLY A 282 -21.01 1.96 -10.17
C GLY A 282 -20.73 3.36 -9.61
N GLU A 283 -21.72 3.93 -8.93
CA GLU A 283 -21.74 5.35 -8.58
C GLU A 283 -20.93 5.72 -7.34
N HIS A 284 -20.30 4.74 -6.66
CA HIS A 284 -19.48 5.00 -5.47
C HIS A 284 -18.30 5.94 -5.74
N CYS A 285 -17.74 5.91 -6.96
CA CYS A 285 -16.78 6.89 -7.44
C CYS A 285 -17.28 8.34 -7.25
N HIS A 286 -18.49 8.63 -7.73
CA HIS A 286 -19.08 9.97 -7.70
C HIS A 286 -19.59 10.36 -6.31
N THR A 287 -20.21 9.41 -5.62
CA THR A 287 -20.92 9.67 -4.37
C THR A 287 -20.01 9.65 -3.13
N HIS A 288 -18.92 8.88 -3.15
CA HIS A 288 -18.06 8.68 -1.98
C HIS A 288 -16.60 9.08 -2.24
N ILE A 289 -15.99 8.53 -3.30
CA ILE A 289 -14.55 8.68 -3.54
C ILE A 289 -14.20 10.13 -3.90
N ILE A 290 -14.87 10.72 -4.91
CA ILE A 290 -14.59 12.09 -5.35
C ILE A 290 -14.78 13.11 -4.21
N PRO A 291 -15.90 13.14 -3.45
CA PRO A 291 -16.06 14.08 -2.35
C PRO A 291 -15.00 13.91 -1.26
N ARG A 292 -14.64 12.67 -0.92
CA ARG A 292 -13.57 12.41 0.07
C ARG A 292 -12.22 12.91 -0.40
N LEU A 293 -11.83 12.57 -1.63
CA LEU A 293 -10.51 12.91 -2.17
C LEU A 293 -10.35 14.42 -2.39
N LYS A 294 -11.43 15.13 -2.74
CA LYS A 294 -11.43 16.61 -2.72
C LYS A 294 -11.09 17.15 -1.33
N LYS A 295 -11.78 16.70 -0.28
CA LYS A 295 -11.45 17.09 1.11
C LYS A 295 -10.02 16.75 1.51
N VAL A 296 -9.49 15.61 1.06
CA VAL A 296 -8.08 15.24 1.31
C VAL A 296 -7.13 16.24 0.65
N ILE A 297 -7.36 16.58 -0.61
CA ILE A 297 -6.55 17.55 -1.37
C ILE A 297 -6.68 18.96 -0.79
N ASP A 298 -7.89 19.38 -0.42
CA ASP A 298 -8.15 20.70 0.14
C ASP A 298 -7.63 20.84 1.58
N GLY A 299 -7.13 19.75 2.18
CA GLY A 299 -6.64 19.71 3.56
C GLY A 299 -7.76 19.72 4.60
N GLU A 300 -9.01 19.48 4.20
CA GLU A 300 -10.19 19.46 5.09
C GLU A 300 -10.42 18.08 5.74
N ASP A 301 -9.86 17.00 5.19
CA ASP A 301 -9.93 15.66 5.80
C ASP A 301 -8.89 15.50 6.92
N GLN A 302 -9.25 15.96 8.12
CA GLN A 302 -8.41 15.91 9.33
C GLN A 302 -8.58 14.62 10.15
N GLY A 303 -9.40 13.67 9.68
CA GLY A 303 -9.60 12.38 10.34
C GLY A 303 -8.50 11.35 10.05
N GLY A 304 -8.61 10.18 10.70
CA GLY A 304 -7.72 9.04 10.45
C GLY A 304 -6.25 9.37 10.71
N ILE A 305 -5.41 9.20 9.68
CA ILE A 305 -3.96 9.31 9.82
C ILE A 305 -3.40 10.73 9.59
N SER A 306 -4.24 11.70 9.23
CA SER A 306 -3.79 13.03 8.79
C SER A 306 -2.84 13.70 9.77
N LYS A 307 -3.16 13.68 11.07
CA LYS A 307 -2.30 14.22 12.12
C LYS A 307 -0.98 13.45 12.26
N ALA A 308 -1.03 12.12 12.18
CA ALA A 308 0.13 11.24 12.36
C ALA A 308 1.20 11.47 11.28
N VAL A 309 0.76 11.74 10.05
CA VAL A 309 1.65 12.02 8.91
C VAL A 309 1.84 13.51 8.63
N GLY A 310 1.28 14.39 9.47
CA GLY A 310 1.40 15.84 9.33
C GLY A 310 0.76 16.42 8.06
N TRP A 311 -0.29 15.78 7.53
CA TRP A 311 -0.92 16.16 6.27
C TRP A 311 -1.57 17.55 6.33
N GLN A 312 -1.31 18.39 5.32
CA GLN A 312 -1.82 19.76 5.20
C GLN A 312 -2.65 20.01 3.93
N GLY A 313 -2.86 18.99 3.10
CA GLY A 313 -3.46 19.14 1.76
C GLY A 313 -2.43 19.28 0.64
N GLY A 314 -2.93 19.44 -0.59
CA GLY A 314 -2.18 19.53 -1.83
C GLY A 314 -2.45 18.36 -2.79
N GLY A 315 -1.83 18.43 -3.96
CA GLY A 315 -1.93 17.39 -4.98
C GLY A 315 -3.18 17.49 -5.86
N GLY A 316 -3.51 16.39 -6.52
CA GLY A 316 -4.64 16.31 -7.45
C GLY A 316 -4.89 14.87 -7.88
N PHE A 317 -6.05 14.61 -8.47
CA PHE A 317 -6.34 13.36 -9.15
C PHE A 317 -6.98 13.62 -10.50
N ARG A 318 -6.89 12.63 -11.38
CA ARG A 318 -7.68 12.56 -12.60
C ARG A 318 -8.77 11.52 -12.41
N TYR A 319 -9.94 11.82 -12.93
CA TYR A 319 -11.08 10.93 -12.90
C TYR A 319 -11.38 10.44 -14.31
N TYR A 320 -11.57 9.14 -14.45
CA TYR A 320 -11.88 8.48 -15.72
C TYR A 320 -13.08 7.58 -15.51
N ARG A 321 -13.93 7.49 -16.54
CA ARG A 321 -15.03 6.52 -16.63
C ARG A 321 -14.77 5.61 -17.81
N LEU A 322 -14.96 4.31 -17.63
CA LEU A 322 -14.84 3.36 -18.73
C LEU A 322 -16.01 3.61 -19.71
N ALA A 323 -15.67 3.85 -20.97
CA ALA A 323 -16.64 3.96 -22.05
C ALA A 323 -17.11 2.55 -22.48
N PRO A 324 -18.27 2.43 -23.16
CA PRO A 324 -18.65 1.20 -23.84
C PRO A 324 -17.57 0.73 -24.83
N SER A 325 -17.61 -0.53 -25.25
CA SER A 325 -16.75 -1.03 -26.33
C SER A 325 -16.84 -0.09 -27.55
N LEU A 326 -15.67 0.36 -28.05
CA LEU A 326 -15.59 1.27 -29.20
C LEU A 326 -16.21 0.65 -30.45
N LEU A 327 -16.06 -0.67 -30.61
CA LEU A 327 -16.60 -1.42 -31.73
C LEU A 327 -17.70 -2.37 -31.29
N GLU A 328 -18.71 -2.50 -32.13
CA GLU A 328 -19.78 -3.48 -32.02
C GLU A 328 -20.02 -4.14 -33.38
N THR A 329 -20.66 -5.31 -33.38
CA THR A 329 -21.07 -5.96 -34.62
C THR A 329 -22.47 -5.50 -35.00
N ASP A 330 -22.64 -5.09 -36.26
CA ASP A 330 -23.97 -4.86 -36.81
C ASP A 330 -24.75 -6.18 -36.98
N ARG A 331 -26.02 -6.09 -37.41
CA ARG A 331 -26.90 -7.26 -37.65
C ARG A 331 -26.39 -8.23 -38.72
N TRP A 332 -25.37 -7.86 -39.48
CA TRP A 332 -24.75 -8.66 -40.53
C TRP A 332 -23.36 -9.17 -40.13
N GLY A 333 -22.93 -8.94 -38.88
CA GLY A 333 -21.64 -9.39 -38.35
C GLY A 333 -20.46 -8.49 -38.73
N ASN A 334 -20.68 -7.30 -39.28
CA ASN A 334 -19.59 -6.38 -39.57
C ASN A 334 -19.26 -5.53 -38.36
N TRP A 335 -17.96 -5.36 -38.10
CA TRP A 335 -17.50 -4.41 -37.09
C TRP A 335 -17.78 -2.98 -37.51
N VAL A 336 -18.46 -2.23 -36.64
CA VAL A 336 -18.79 -0.82 -36.81
C VAL A 336 -18.45 -0.05 -35.53
N ILE A 337 -18.29 1.27 -35.64
CA ILE A 337 -18.09 2.14 -34.48
C ILE A 337 -19.40 2.19 -33.69
N ASN A 338 -19.33 1.98 -32.37
CA ASN A 338 -20.48 2.02 -31.49
C ASN A 338 -21.15 3.41 -31.55
N GLN A 339 -22.47 3.42 -31.72
CA GLN A 339 -23.25 4.66 -31.93
C GLN A 339 -23.26 5.60 -30.72
N THR A 340 -22.89 5.09 -29.53
CA THR A 340 -22.78 5.91 -28.31
C THR A 340 -21.56 6.85 -28.33
N TYR A 341 -20.59 6.62 -29.21
CA TYR A 341 -19.39 7.46 -29.31
C TYR A 341 -19.67 8.75 -30.07
N ASN A 342 -19.47 9.87 -29.40
CA ASN A 342 -19.34 11.16 -30.07
C ASN A 342 -17.91 11.34 -30.64
N ALA A 343 -17.70 12.43 -31.40
CA ALA A 343 -16.41 12.70 -32.04
C ALA A 343 -15.23 12.81 -31.06
N ALA A 344 -15.45 13.43 -29.89
CA ALA A 344 -14.41 13.58 -28.87
C ALA A 344 -14.02 12.24 -28.23
N MET A 345 -15.01 11.42 -27.87
CA MET A 345 -14.77 10.06 -27.34
C MET A 345 -14.04 9.18 -28.36
N LEU A 346 -14.43 9.27 -29.63
CA LEU A 346 -13.79 8.52 -30.72
C LEU A 346 -12.34 8.97 -30.90
N ALA A 347 -12.09 10.27 -30.91
CA ALA A 347 -10.74 10.82 -31.00
C ALA A 347 -9.87 10.41 -29.81
N GLU A 348 -10.39 10.49 -28.58
CA GLU A 348 -9.68 10.09 -27.36
C GLU A 348 -9.32 8.59 -27.38
N ALA A 349 -10.29 7.73 -27.72
CA ALA A 349 -10.08 6.29 -27.82
C ALA A 349 -9.03 5.94 -28.89
N LEU A 350 -9.12 6.53 -30.08
CA LEU A 350 -8.21 6.25 -31.18
C LEU A 350 -6.81 6.84 -30.94
N CYS A 351 -6.70 8.01 -30.27
CA CYS A 351 -5.42 8.51 -29.79
C CYS A 351 -4.76 7.44 -28.92
N LYS A 352 -5.48 6.92 -27.93
CA LYS A 352 -4.93 5.93 -26.99
C LYS A 352 -4.49 4.64 -27.70
N LEU A 353 -5.31 4.13 -28.63
CA LEU A 353 -5.03 2.88 -29.37
C LEU A 353 -3.84 2.98 -30.32
N GLU A 354 -3.59 4.16 -30.88
CA GLU A 354 -2.44 4.40 -31.76
C GLU A 354 -1.21 4.97 -31.02
N GLY A 355 -1.27 5.11 -29.69
CA GLY A 355 -0.13 5.56 -28.87
C GLY A 355 0.05 7.07 -28.78
N PHE A 356 -0.96 7.85 -29.14
CA PHE A 356 -1.00 9.30 -29.02
C PHE A 356 -1.63 9.73 -27.68
N ARG A 357 -1.17 10.86 -27.15
CA ARG A 357 -1.84 11.55 -26.05
C ARG A 357 -2.97 12.40 -26.62
N TYR A 358 -4.20 12.15 -26.18
CA TYR A 358 -5.34 13.01 -26.48
C TYR A 358 -5.09 14.41 -25.89
N ALA A 359 -5.06 15.42 -26.75
CA ALA A 359 -4.74 16.80 -26.43
C ALA A 359 -5.23 17.68 -27.60
N PRO A 360 -6.56 17.86 -27.73
CA PRO A 360 -7.13 18.61 -28.83
C PRO A 360 -6.70 20.08 -28.78
N SER A 361 -6.46 20.67 -29.95
CA SER A 361 -6.13 22.09 -30.08
C SER A 361 -7.40 22.94 -30.20
N ASP A 362 -7.43 24.06 -29.49
CA ASP A 362 -8.55 25.03 -29.59
C ASP A 362 -8.51 25.84 -30.89
N SER A 363 -7.39 25.84 -31.62
CA SER A 363 -7.19 26.64 -32.83
C SER A 363 -6.94 25.81 -34.09
N VAL A 364 -6.50 24.55 -33.95
CA VAL A 364 -6.16 23.67 -35.09
C VAL A 364 -7.12 22.49 -35.09
N TYR A 365 -8.09 22.52 -36.00
CA TYR A 365 -9.22 21.57 -36.00
C TYR A 365 -8.79 20.11 -36.16
N TRP A 366 -7.72 19.83 -36.89
CA TRP A 366 -7.25 18.46 -37.14
C TRP A 366 -6.35 17.92 -36.02
N GLN A 367 -5.88 18.77 -35.11
CA GLN A 367 -4.96 18.38 -34.06
C GLN A 367 -5.75 17.86 -32.85
N HIS A 368 -6.14 16.58 -32.90
CA HIS A 368 -6.87 15.93 -31.79
C HIS A 368 -5.94 15.37 -30.70
N GLY A 369 -4.68 15.09 -31.05
CA GLY A 369 -3.69 14.57 -30.11
C GLY A 369 -2.29 14.60 -30.69
N CYS A 370 -1.31 14.23 -29.87
CA CYS A 370 0.11 14.24 -30.22
C CYS A 370 0.86 13.05 -29.61
N SER A 371 1.84 12.50 -30.34
CA SER A 371 2.80 11.52 -29.81
C SER A 371 4.12 12.21 -29.43
N THR A 372 4.51 13.21 -30.22
CA THR A 372 5.65 14.12 -30.02
C THR A 372 5.23 15.55 -30.35
N GLU A 373 6.14 16.53 -30.26
CA GLU A 373 5.85 17.93 -30.61
C GLU A 373 5.59 18.14 -32.11
N GLN A 374 5.93 17.16 -32.95
CA GLN A 374 5.83 17.24 -34.41
C GLN A 374 4.89 16.20 -35.00
N ASP A 375 4.40 15.23 -34.21
CA ASP A 375 3.59 14.11 -34.70
C ASP A 375 2.20 14.13 -34.07
N PHE A 376 1.19 14.25 -34.93
CA PHE A 376 -0.19 14.54 -34.56
C PHE A 376 -1.16 13.48 -35.11
N ILE A 377 -2.38 13.48 -34.58
CA ILE A 377 -3.45 12.59 -35.03
C ILE A 377 -4.74 13.38 -35.28
N TYR A 378 -5.38 13.08 -36.41
CA TYR A 378 -6.70 13.56 -36.80
C TYR A 378 -7.64 12.38 -36.94
N VAL A 379 -8.83 12.49 -36.35
CA VAL A 379 -9.82 11.41 -36.32
C VAL A 379 -11.15 11.94 -36.85
N THR A 380 -11.70 11.29 -37.88
CA THR A 380 -12.98 11.69 -38.46
C THR A 380 -13.81 10.50 -38.91
N THR A 381 -15.13 10.62 -38.86
CA THR A 381 -16.05 9.64 -39.45
C THR A 381 -16.38 9.95 -40.91
N ALA A 382 -15.93 11.08 -41.43
CA ALA A 382 -16.16 11.50 -42.80
C ALA A 382 -15.30 10.70 -43.80
N SER A 383 -15.80 10.58 -45.03
CA SER A 383 -14.99 10.11 -46.16
C SER A 383 -14.19 11.27 -46.72
N LEU A 384 -12.88 11.10 -46.89
CA LEU A 384 -11.99 12.15 -47.39
C LEU A 384 -11.66 11.97 -48.89
N THR A 385 -11.74 13.04 -49.68
CA THR A 385 -11.31 13.03 -51.09
C THR A 385 -9.81 13.28 -51.23
N HIS A 386 -9.28 13.14 -52.45
CA HIS A 386 -7.87 13.39 -52.72
C HIS A 386 -7.52 14.86 -52.51
N GLU A 387 -8.39 15.76 -52.95
CA GLU A 387 -8.22 17.21 -52.83
C GLU A 387 -8.19 17.63 -51.35
N GLN A 388 -9.11 17.11 -50.53
CA GLN A 388 -9.15 17.37 -49.09
C GLN A 388 -7.91 16.86 -48.36
N LEU A 389 -7.39 15.69 -48.76
CA LEU A 389 -6.17 15.14 -48.19
C LEU A 389 -4.93 15.93 -48.62
N GLN A 390 -4.89 16.43 -49.85
CA GLN A 390 -3.80 17.29 -50.31
C GLN A 390 -3.79 18.63 -49.56
N GLU A 391 -4.94 19.29 -49.46
CA GLU A 391 -5.09 20.54 -48.70
C GLU A 391 -4.70 20.37 -47.23
N LEU A 392 -5.12 19.27 -46.60
CA LEU A 392 -4.72 18.93 -45.24
C LEU A 392 -3.21 18.68 -45.12
N SER A 393 -2.60 18.01 -46.10
CA SER A 393 -1.14 17.80 -46.12
C SER A 393 -0.40 19.13 -46.17
N ASP A 394 -0.86 20.07 -47.00
CA ASP A 394 -0.26 21.39 -47.16
C ASP A 394 -0.42 22.24 -45.87
N GLU A 395 -1.57 22.13 -45.19
CA GLU A 395 -1.82 22.81 -43.90
C GLU A 395 -0.97 22.27 -42.75
N VAL A 396 -0.71 20.95 -42.74
CA VAL A 396 0.24 20.32 -41.81
C VAL A 396 1.66 20.82 -42.07
N GLY A 397 2.05 20.96 -43.33
CA GLY A 397 3.32 21.59 -43.72
C GLY A 397 4.59 20.87 -43.22
N GLU A 398 5.73 21.48 -43.50
CA GLU A 398 7.04 20.86 -43.25
C GLU A 398 7.37 20.71 -41.74
N GLY A 399 8.09 19.63 -41.42
CA GLY A 399 8.52 19.35 -40.05
C GLY A 399 7.43 18.82 -39.11
N ARG A 400 6.23 18.54 -39.64
CA ARG A 400 5.14 17.88 -38.91
C ARG A 400 4.64 16.65 -39.66
N SER A 401 4.13 15.68 -38.93
CA SER A 401 3.43 14.51 -39.46
C SER A 401 2.04 14.40 -38.86
N LEU A 402 1.09 13.90 -39.66
CA LEU A 402 -0.29 13.70 -39.23
C LEU A 402 -0.79 12.30 -39.60
N LEU A 403 -1.16 11.53 -38.57
CA LEU A 403 -1.93 10.30 -38.73
C LEU A 403 -3.42 10.65 -38.88
N VAL A 404 -3.99 10.40 -40.06
CA VAL A 404 -5.41 10.58 -40.33
C VAL A 404 -6.13 9.24 -40.23
N LEU A 405 -7.07 9.14 -39.28
CA LEU A 405 -7.98 8.01 -39.15
C LEU A 405 -9.37 8.40 -39.64
N CYS A 406 -9.81 7.78 -40.73
CA CYS A 406 -11.11 8.04 -41.35
C CYS A 406 -11.86 6.74 -41.69
N THR A 407 -13.18 6.79 -41.86
CA THR A 407 -13.97 5.60 -42.26
C THR A 407 -13.69 5.20 -43.70
N ALA A 408 -13.47 6.18 -44.58
CA ALA A 408 -13.14 5.97 -45.98
C ALA A 408 -12.29 7.12 -46.54
N PHE A 409 -11.53 6.84 -47.60
CA PHE A 409 -10.84 7.86 -48.37
C PHE A 409 -10.65 7.43 -49.82
N ARG A 410 -10.49 8.40 -50.72
CA ARG A 410 -10.14 8.20 -52.14
C ARG A 410 -8.89 9.00 -52.47
N GLY A 411 -7.77 8.34 -52.75
CA GLY A 411 -6.50 9.00 -53.07
C GLY A 411 -5.39 8.01 -53.44
N ARG A 412 -4.32 8.49 -54.09
CA ARG A 412 -3.23 7.64 -54.63
C ARG A 412 -2.08 7.34 -53.65
N GLY A 413 -2.17 7.77 -52.39
CA GLY A 413 -1.39 7.21 -51.29
C GLY A 413 -0.05 7.87 -50.96
N ASP A 414 0.43 8.82 -51.76
CA ASP A 414 1.63 9.62 -51.46
C ASP A 414 1.24 11.06 -51.10
N TYR A 415 1.14 11.34 -49.80
CA TYR A 415 1.03 12.69 -49.27
C TYR A 415 2.26 12.94 -48.40
N ALA A 416 2.95 14.06 -48.61
CA ALA A 416 4.25 14.31 -48.00
C ALA A 416 4.25 14.26 -46.46
N HIS A 417 3.13 14.64 -45.83
CA HIS A 417 3.04 14.81 -44.37
C HIS A 417 1.95 13.94 -43.73
N LEU A 418 1.22 13.13 -44.50
CA LEU A 418 0.07 12.37 -44.00
C LEU A 418 0.29 10.87 -44.05
N THR A 419 -0.13 10.19 -42.99
CA THR A 419 -0.42 8.75 -43.01
C THR A 419 -1.92 8.56 -42.86
N VAL A 420 -2.60 8.02 -43.88
CA VAL A 420 -4.06 7.84 -43.85
C VAL A 420 -4.41 6.37 -43.64
N LYS A 421 -5.20 6.06 -42.60
CA LYS A 421 -5.65 4.69 -42.30
C LYS A 421 -7.16 4.62 -42.08
N LYS A 422 -7.74 3.44 -42.35
CA LYS A 422 -9.19 3.20 -42.24
C LYS A 422 -9.61 2.63 -40.90
N ILE A 423 -10.62 3.22 -40.28
CA ILE A 423 -11.33 2.64 -39.13
C ILE A 423 -12.63 1.97 -39.60
N PRO A 424 -13.05 0.83 -39.00
CA PRO A 424 -12.48 0.19 -37.82
C PRO A 424 -11.30 -0.75 -38.09
N ARG A 425 -11.02 -1.09 -39.36
CA ARG A 425 -10.02 -2.10 -39.75
C ARG A 425 -8.64 -1.91 -39.08
N GLN A 426 -8.19 -0.66 -38.94
CA GLN A 426 -6.90 -0.33 -38.34
C GLN A 426 -6.80 -0.69 -36.85
N VAL A 427 -7.93 -0.68 -36.13
CA VAL A 427 -7.94 -0.88 -34.68
C VAL A 427 -8.46 -2.25 -34.25
N LEU A 428 -8.97 -3.06 -35.18
CA LEU A 428 -9.47 -4.41 -34.88
C LEU A 428 -8.46 -5.28 -34.13
N SER A 429 -7.17 -5.22 -34.51
CA SER A 429 -6.11 -6.00 -33.86
C SER A 429 -5.57 -5.38 -32.56
N ARG A 430 -6.05 -4.20 -32.15
CA ARG A 430 -5.53 -3.48 -30.98
C ARG A 430 -6.16 -3.95 -29.67
N CYS A 431 -7.37 -4.48 -29.71
CA CYS A 431 -8.12 -4.95 -28.55
C CYS A 431 -8.97 -6.17 -28.89
N GLU A 432 -9.45 -6.84 -27.85
CA GLU A 432 -10.60 -7.74 -27.94
C GLU A 432 -11.87 -6.89 -27.86
N TRP A 433 -12.88 -7.22 -28.69
CA TRP A 433 -14.08 -6.41 -28.87
C TRP A 433 -15.34 -7.22 -28.58
N GLY A 434 -16.40 -6.56 -28.09
CA GLY A 434 -17.70 -7.20 -27.86
C GLY A 434 -17.79 -8.08 -26.62
N HIS A 435 -16.80 -8.02 -25.72
CA HIS A 435 -16.82 -8.68 -24.41
C HIS A 435 -17.23 -7.68 -23.33
N ASP A 436 -18.51 -7.31 -23.32
CA ASP A 436 -19.08 -6.38 -22.31
C ASP A 436 -19.67 -7.12 -21.09
N ASP A 437 -19.78 -8.46 -21.15
CA ASP A 437 -20.22 -9.29 -20.03
C ASP A 437 -19.03 -9.78 -19.19
N TYR A 438 -18.75 -9.06 -18.11
CA TYR A 438 -17.77 -9.47 -17.08
C TYR A 438 -18.44 -10.21 -15.91
N SER A 439 -19.59 -10.85 -16.15
CA SER A 439 -20.22 -11.76 -15.20
C SER A 439 -19.27 -12.88 -14.81
N LEU A 440 -18.81 -12.89 -13.56
CA LEU A 440 -18.03 -13.99 -12.97
C LEU A 440 -18.89 -15.22 -12.63
N LYS A 441 -20.07 -15.36 -13.24
CA LYS A 441 -20.78 -16.66 -13.21
C LYS A 441 -19.86 -17.68 -13.85
N VAL A 442 -19.68 -18.82 -13.18
CA VAL A 442 -18.77 -19.92 -13.61
C VAL A 442 -19.01 -20.33 -15.07
N GLU A 443 -20.24 -20.17 -15.55
CA GLU A 443 -20.69 -20.43 -16.93
C GLU A 443 -20.01 -19.53 -17.99
N ASN A 444 -19.55 -18.33 -17.61
CA ASN A 444 -19.04 -17.28 -18.51
C ASN A 444 -17.53 -17.01 -18.33
N LEU A 445 -16.79 -17.89 -17.63
CA LEU A 445 -15.35 -17.71 -17.46
C LEU A 445 -14.63 -17.77 -18.82
N PRO A 446 -13.71 -16.83 -19.12
CA PRO A 446 -12.94 -16.86 -20.35
C PRO A 446 -12.14 -18.17 -20.44
N GLN A 447 -12.15 -18.79 -21.63
CA GLN A 447 -11.39 -20.02 -21.85
C GLN A 447 -9.90 -19.76 -21.63
N LYS A 448 -9.23 -20.70 -20.95
CA LYS A 448 -7.79 -20.66 -20.73
C LYS A 448 -7.08 -20.43 -22.08
N PRO A 449 -6.19 -19.44 -22.22
CA PRO A 449 -5.44 -19.24 -23.45
C PRO A 449 -4.68 -20.51 -23.83
N ALA A 450 -4.63 -20.82 -25.12
CA ALA A 450 -3.94 -22.00 -25.63
C ALA A 450 -2.49 -22.02 -25.15
N GLU A 451 -2.06 -23.15 -24.57
CA GLU A 451 -0.67 -23.29 -24.15
C GLU A 451 0.26 -23.21 -25.37
N PRO A 452 1.30 -22.36 -25.35
CA PRO A 452 2.24 -22.28 -26.44
C PRO A 452 3.05 -23.58 -26.54
N GLY A 453 2.67 -24.42 -27.50
CA GLY A 453 3.53 -25.42 -28.13
C GLY A 453 3.81 -26.68 -27.31
N GLN A 454 2.84 -27.59 -27.24
CA GLN A 454 3.15 -29.02 -27.36
C GLN A 454 2.79 -29.45 -28.78
N LEU A 455 3.80 -29.58 -29.65
CA LEU A 455 3.70 -30.43 -30.83
C LEU A 455 3.20 -31.79 -30.36
N SER A 456 1.99 -32.16 -30.77
CA SER A 456 1.44 -33.49 -30.49
C SER A 456 2.40 -34.52 -31.07
N LEU A 457 3.02 -35.31 -30.18
CA LEU A 457 4.00 -36.33 -30.56
C LEU A 457 3.35 -37.61 -31.12
N PHE A 458 2.10 -37.53 -31.57
CA PHE A 458 1.36 -38.66 -32.15
C PHE A 458 0.55 -38.18 -33.35
N GLY A 459 1.22 -38.09 -34.48
CA GLY A 459 0.60 -38.21 -35.79
C GLY A 459 0.74 -39.65 -36.29
N MET A 460 -0.34 -40.13 -36.95
CA MET A 460 -0.55 -41.46 -37.56
C MET A 460 -1.00 -42.54 -36.54
N GLU A 461 -2.08 -43.31 -36.73
CA GLU A 461 -2.80 -43.87 -37.88
C GLU A 461 -4.31 -43.97 -37.49
N GLY A 462 -5.33 -44.13 -38.32
CA GLY A 462 -5.47 -44.51 -39.72
C GLY A 462 -6.98 -44.53 -40.08
N LYS A 463 -7.21 -44.70 -41.38
CA LYS A 463 -8.51 -44.69 -42.08
C LYS A 463 -9.52 -45.73 -41.55
N SER A 464 -10.77 -45.32 -41.39
CA SER A 464 -11.97 -45.87 -42.07
C SER A 464 -13.19 -45.04 -41.71
#